data_AF-A0A1F2TIH8-F1
#
_entry.id   AF-A0A1F2TIH8-F1
#
_cell.length_a   1.000
_cell.length_b   1.000
_cell.length_c   1.000
_cell.angle_alpha   90.00
_cell.angle_beta   90.00
_cell.angle_gamma   90.00
#
_symmetry.space_group_name_H-M   'P 1'
#
loop_
_entity.id
_entity.type
_entity.pdbx_description
1 polymer ?
#
loop_
_entity_poly.entity_id
_entity_poly.type
_entity_poly.pdbx_seq_one_letter_code
_entity_poly.pdbx_strand_id
1 'polypeptide(L)'
;MHRIRRMTDSFSRALLFIKKGRLQADRDIPCLDWSHWAIIVREDMPEELAHTITAVMVEERSELEARYRHLPRERSPMTYPMDPYTMWKGIGAPLHPGAERYYREKGYMSQL
;
A
#
# COMPACT_ATOMS: atom_id res chain seq x y z
N MET A 1 27.73 -11.99 24.08
CA MET A 1 27.58 -11.23 22.82
C MET A 1 26.76 -12.06 21.83
N HIS A 2 25.44 -11.89 21.82
CA HIS A 2 24.57 -12.58 20.86
C HIS A 2 24.60 -11.79 19.55
N ARG A 3 25.23 -12.36 18.51
CA ARG A 3 25.18 -11.79 17.15
C ARG A 3 23.72 -11.69 16.75
N ILE A 4 23.27 -10.46 16.51
CA ILE A 4 22.01 -10.19 15.79
C ILE A 4 22.14 -10.91 14.45
N ARG A 5 21.44 -12.05 14.32
CA ARG A 5 21.29 -12.76 13.06
C ARG A 5 20.66 -11.77 12.08
N ARG A 6 21.29 -11.56 10.92
CA ARG A 6 20.83 -10.54 9.96
C ARG A 6 19.36 -10.79 9.65
N MET A 7 18.56 -9.76 9.86
CA MET A 7 17.12 -9.68 9.60
C MET A 7 16.75 -9.90 8.11
N THR A 8 17.73 -10.19 7.26
CA THR A 8 17.63 -10.35 5.81
C THR A 8 17.04 -11.67 5.37
N ASP A 9 17.11 -12.71 6.19
CA ASP A 9 16.86 -14.08 5.70
C ASP A 9 15.38 -14.47 5.67
N SER A 10 14.50 -13.75 6.40
CA SER A 10 13.04 -13.98 6.41
C SER A 10 12.21 -12.79 5.92
N PHE A 11 12.76 -11.58 5.92
CA PHE A 11 12.15 -10.34 5.40
C PHE A 11 12.82 -9.85 4.10
N SER A 12 13.38 -10.79 3.31
CA SER A 12 14.29 -10.54 2.19
C SER A 12 13.78 -9.63 1.06
N ARG A 13 12.50 -9.19 1.08
CA ARG A 13 11.90 -8.36 0.03
C ARG A 13 11.55 -6.93 0.42
N ALA A 14 11.78 -6.49 1.65
CA ALA A 14 11.32 -5.17 2.13
C ALA A 14 12.41 -4.32 2.81
N LEU A 15 13.67 -4.42 2.35
CA LEU A 15 14.68 -3.42 2.70
C LEU A 15 14.40 -2.15 1.89
N LEU A 16 13.92 -1.11 2.56
CA LEU A 16 13.81 0.24 2.01
C LEU A 16 14.72 1.19 2.78
N PHE A 17 14.84 2.40 2.25
CA PHE A 17 15.61 3.45 2.90
C PHE A 17 14.69 4.61 3.24
N ILE A 18 14.78 5.11 4.47
CA ILE A 18 14.41 6.51 4.72
C ILE A 18 15.46 7.34 3.99
N LYS A 19 15.06 7.95 2.87
CA LYS A 19 15.97 8.77 2.05
C LYS A 19 16.45 9.99 2.84
N LYS A 20 17.69 10.41 2.59
CA LYS A 20 18.22 11.68 3.09
C LYS A 20 17.20 12.81 2.86
N GLY A 21 16.96 13.61 3.90
CA GLY A 21 15.99 14.71 3.90
C GLY A 21 14.58 14.31 4.33
N ARG A 22 14.18 13.04 4.20
CA ARG A 22 12.91 12.55 4.73
C ARG A 22 13.01 12.46 6.26
N LEU A 23 12.03 13.00 6.98
CA LEU A 23 12.03 13.06 8.44
C LEU A 23 13.34 13.63 9.04
N GLN A 24 13.98 14.58 8.33
CA GLN A 24 15.27 15.19 8.72
C GLN A 24 16.47 14.22 8.77
N ALA A 25 16.38 13.07 8.08
CA ALA A 25 17.52 12.16 7.96
C ALA A 25 18.71 12.83 7.25
N ASP A 26 19.91 12.73 7.85
CA ASP A 26 21.16 13.29 7.34
C ASP A 26 21.82 12.44 6.24
N ARG A 27 21.42 11.17 6.15
CA ARG A 27 21.81 10.18 5.15
C ARG A 27 20.66 9.23 4.85
N ASP A 28 20.84 8.35 3.85
CA ASP A 28 19.93 7.23 3.63
C ASP A 28 20.03 6.24 4.81
N ILE A 29 18.92 5.97 5.49
CA ILE A 29 18.86 5.06 6.64
C ILE A 29 18.17 3.77 6.20
N PRO A 30 18.85 2.60 6.22
CA PRO A 30 18.20 1.33 5.90
C PRO A 30 17.14 1.00 6.96
N CYS A 31 15.94 0.64 6.52
CA CYS A 31 14.77 0.39 7.35
C CYS A 31 13.97 -0.79 6.80
N LEU A 32 13.12 -1.34 7.66
CA LEU A 32 12.02 -2.20 7.22
C LEU A 32 10.90 -1.34 6.64
N ASP A 33 10.32 -1.79 5.54
CA ASP A 33 9.13 -1.16 4.99
C ASP A 33 7.84 -1.80 5.52
N TRP A 34 7.03 -0.98 6.19
CA TRP A 34 5.64 -1.31 6.58
C TRP A 34 4.63 -0.38 5.88
N SER A 35 4.99 0.23 4.75
CA SER A 35 4.15 1.24 4.09
C SER A 35 2.96 0.65 3.33
N HIS A 36 2.77 -0.67 3.31
CA HIS A 36 1.63 -1.30 2.67
C HIS A 36 0.42 -1.25 3.61
N TRP A 37 -0.61 -0.52 3.19
CA TRP A 37 -1.90 -0.45 3.87
C TRP A 37 -2.93 -1.22 3.05
N ALA A 38 -3.69 -2.09 3.70
CA ALA A 38 -4.73 -2.89 3.05
C ALA A 38 -6.02 -2.84 3.87
N ILE A 39 -7.15 -2.90 3.18
CA ILE A 39 -8.44 -3.24 3.80
C ILE A 39 -8.57 -4.75 3.75
N ILE A 40 -8.66 -5.38 4.92
CA ILE A 40 -8.82 -6.83 5.05
C ILE A 40 -10.29 -7.11 5.31
N VAL A 41 -10.86 -8.03 4.54
CA VAL A 41 -12.23 -8.51 4.68
C VAL A 41 -12.23 -10.03 4.89
N ARG A 42 -13.36 -10.58 5.32
CA ARG A 42 -13.53 -12.05 5.35
C ARG A 42 -13.63 -12.60 3.94
N GLU A 43 -13.19 -13.83 3.75
CA GLU A 43 -13.28 -14.53 2.45
C GLU A 43 -14.71 -14.74 1.95
N ASP A 44 -15.69 -14.79 2.87
CA ASP A 44 -17.11 -15.00 2.57
C ASP A 44 -17.91 -13.70 2.53
N MET A 45 -17.23 -12.54 2.48
CA MET A 45 -17.92 -11.27 2.25
C MET A 45 -18.62 -11.32 0.89
N PRO A 46 -19.87 -10.83 0.76
CA PRO A 46 -20.53 -10.77 -0.54
C PRO A 46 -19.67 -10.02 -1.56
N GLU A 47 -19.53 -10.59 -2.76
CA GLU A 47 -18.67 -10.01 -3.82
C GLU A 47 -19.04 -8.56 -4.14
N GLU A 48 -20.33 -8.25 -4.22
CA GLU A 48 -20.82 -6.89 -4.46
C GLU A 48 -20.37 -5.90 -3.38
N LEU A 49 -20.31 -6.34 -2.12
CA LEU A 49 -19.87 -5.47 -1.02
C LEU A 49 -18.36 -5.20 -1.11
N ALA A 50 -17.55 -6.24 -1.36
CA ALA A 50 -16.12 -6.09 -1.56
C ALA A 50 -15.78 -5.23 -2.81
N HIS A 51 -16.55 -5.41 -3.89
CA HIS A 51 -16.47 -4.57 -5.08
C HIS A 51 -16.77 -3.11 -4.75
N THR A 52 -17.89 -2.84 -4.07
CA THR A 52 -18.29 -1.49 -3.66
C THR A 52 -17.24 -0.82 -2.78
N ILE A 53 -16.71 -1.54 -1.78
CA ILE A 53 -15.63 -1.02 -0.92
C ILE A 53 -14.40 -0.66 -1.77
N THR A 54 -14.03 -1.51 -2.72
CA THR A 54 -12.89 -1.26 -3.62
C THR A 54 -13.15 -0.02 -4.48
N ALA A 55 -14.35 0.11 -5.03
CA ALA A 55 -14.77 1.26 -5.81
C ALA A 55 -14.68 2.56 -5.01
N VAL A 56 -15.23 2.60 -3.80
CA VAL A 56 -15.14 3.78 -2.92
C VAL A 56 -13.68 4.14 -2.65
N MET A 57 -12.83 3.16 -2.31
CA MET A 57 -11.43 3.45 -2.02
C MET A 57 -10.65 3.97 -3.21
N VAL A 58 -10.96 3.49 -4.43
CA VAL A 58 -10.29 3.94 -5.64
C VAL A 58 -10.87 5.27 -6.13
N GLU A 59 -12.17 5.41 -6.23
CA GLU A 59 -12.84 6.55 -6.85
C GLU A 59 -12.82 7.78 -5.95
N GLU A 60 -12.98 7.60 -4.62
CA GLU A 60 -12.94 8.68 -3.63
C GLU A 60 -11.53 8.92 -3.06
N ARG A 61 -10.48 8.33 -3.64
CA ARG A 61 -9.10 8.46 -3.15
C ARG A 61 -8.68 9.92 -2.97
N SER A 62 -9.15 10.83 -3.82
CA SER A 62 -8.84 12.25 -3.73
C SER A 62 -9.34 12.91 -2.44
N GLU A 63 -10.47 12.46 -1.89
CA GLU A 63 -11.01 12.93 -0.61
C GLU A 63 -10.12 12.48 0.54
N LEU A 64 -9.64 11.24 0.51
CA LEU A 64 -8.69 10.74 1.48
C LEU A 64 -7.34 11.48 1.39
N GLU A 65 -6.83 11.70 0.18
CA GLU A 65 -5.62 12.47 -0.08
C GLU A 65 -5.72 13.92 0.40
N ALA A 66 -6.87 14.58 0.18
CA ALA A 66 -7.09 15.97 0.53
C ALA A 66 -6.81 16.25 2.02
N ARG A 67 -7.09 15.28 2.89
CA ARG A 67 -6.80 15.36 4.34
C ARG A 67 -5.32 15.53 4.65
N TYR A 68 -4.42 15.14 3.75
CA TYR A 68 -2.97 15.21 3.96
C TYR A 68 -2.27 16.24 3.07
N ARG A 69 -2.98 16.86 2.11
CA ARG A 69 -2.39 17.87 1.19
C ARG A 69 -1.85 19.11 1.89
N HIS A 70 -2.23 19.35 3.15
CA HIS A 70 -1.70 20.44 3.97
C HIS A 70 -0.26 20.17 4.47
N LEU A 71 0.25 18.95 4.32
CA LEU A 71 1.64 18.58 4.62
C LEU A 71 2.45 18.45 3.33
N PRO A 72 3.75 18.79 3.34
CA PRO A 72 4.67 18.33 2.30
C PRO A 72 4.63 16.80 2.19
N ARG A 73 4.66 16.26 0.97
CA ARG A 73 4.51 14.81 0.70
C ARG A 73 5.53 13.97 1.47
N GLU A 74 6.74 14.49 1.62
CA GLU A 74 7.89 13.89 2.28
C GLU A 74 7.67 13.76 3.80
N ARG A 75 6.71 14.53 4.34
CA ARG A 75 6.32 14.56 5.74
C ARG A 75 4.90 14.01 5.97
N SER A 76 4.21 13.62 4.90
CA SER A 76 2.88 13.03 5.01
C SER A 76 2.96 11.62 5.62
N PRO A 77 2.08 11.28 6.57
CA PRO A 77 1.95 9.92 7.09
C PRO A 77 1.33 8.96 6.06
N MET A 78 0.79 9.50 4.96
CA MET A 78 0.20 8.74 3.86
C MET A 78 0.95 8.99 2.56
N THR A 79 1.23 7.92 1.81
CA THR A 79 1.77 8.02 0.45
C THR A 79 0.67 8.47 -0.51
N TYR A 80 0.86 9.62 -1.18
CA TYR A 80 -0.04 10.11 -2.23
C TYR A 80 0.74 10.76 -3.40
N PRO A 81 0.19 10.80 -4.62
CA PRO A 81 -1.13 10.29 -5.02
C PRO A 81 -1.19 8.76 -5.00
N MET A 82 -2.37 8.22 -4.66
CA MET A 82 -2.65 6.78 -4.77
C MET A 82 -2.87 6.42 -6.23
N ASP A 83 -2.18 5.37 -6.69
CA ASP A 83 -2.24 4.89 -8.06
C ASP A 83 -3.06 3.58 -8.16
N PRO A 84 -4.26 3.60 -8.76
CA PRO A 84 -5.10 2.41 -8.89
C PRO A 84 -4.44 1.24 -9.62
N TYR A 85 -3.45 1.49 -10.49
CA TYR A 85 -2.69 0.44 -11.19
C TYR A 85 -1.71 -0.33 -10.29
N THR A 86 -1.47 0.16 -9.08
CA THR A 86 -0.55 -0.44 -8.11
C THR A 86 -1.19 -0.77 -6.76
N MET A 87 -2.34 -0.18 -6.42
CA MET A 87 -3.05 -0.42 -5.16
C MET A 87 -3.36 -1.90 -4.84
N TRP A 88 -3.53 -2.74 -5.87
CA TRP A 88 -3.86 -4.16 -5.71
C TRP A 88 -2.63 -5.09 -5.57
N LYS A 89 -1.41 -4.56 -5.71
CA LYS A 89 -0.16 -5.34 -5.76
C LYS A 89 0.49 -5.43 -4.38
N GLY A 90 1.20 -6.52 -4.11
CA GLY A 90 2.14 -6.62 -2.97
C GLY A 90 1.50 -6.65 -1.59
N ILE A 91 0.19 -6.85 -1.49
CA ILE A 91 -0.60 -6.81 -0.25
C ILE A 91 -0.47 -8.04 0.68
N GLY A 92 0.32 -9.04 0.28
CA GLY A 92 0.66 -10.19 1.14
C GLY A 92 -0.45 -11.22 1.35
N ALA A 93 -1.64 -11.00 0.79
CA ALA A 93 -2.78 -11.91 0.78
C ALA A 93 -3.49 -11.89 -0.59
N PRO A 94 -4.29 -12.92 -0.93
CA PRO A 94 -5.11 -12.90 -2.14
C PRO A 94 -6.13 -11.76 -2.13
N LEU A 95 -6.49 -11.26 -3.32
CA LEU A 95 -7.61 -10.34 -3.47
C LEU A 95 -8.94 -11.07 -3.31
N HIS A 96 -9.91 -10.39 -2.72
CA HIS A 96 -11.29 -10.83 -2.75
C HIS A 96 -11.83 -10.83 -4.21
N PRO A 97 -12.64 -11.80 -4.66
CA PRO A 97 -13.15 -11.85 -6.03
C PRO A 97 -13.83 -10.56 -6.49
N GLY A 98 -14.69 -9.98 -5.64
CA GLY A 98 -15.31 -8.66 -5.89
C GLY A 98 -14.32 -7.50 -6.10
N ALA A 99 -13.21 -7.47 -5.35
CA ALA A 99 -12.17 -6.45 -5.53
C ALA A 99 -11.39 -6.66 -6.83
N GLU A 100 -11.02 -7.91 -7.11
CA GLU A 100 -10.34 -8.29 -8.35
C GLU A 100 -11.19 -7.96 -9.58
N ARG A 101 -12.50 -8.23 -9.52
CA ARG A 101 -13.48 -7.87 -10.54
C ARG A 101 -13.49 -6.36 -10.81
N TYR A 102 -13.53 -5.54 -9.76
CA TYR A 102 -13.46 -4.07 -9.89
C TYR A 102 -12.19 -3.61 -10.65
N TYR A 103 -11.01 -4.08 -10.23
CA TYR A 103 -9.75 -3.67 -10.85
C TYR A 103 -9.68 -4.09 -12.33
N ARG A 104 -10.24 -5.24 -12.71
CA ARG A 104 -10.33 -5.68 -14.11
C ARG A 104 -11.30 -4.84 -14.92
N GLU A 105 -12.52 -4.60 -14.43
CA GLU A 105 -13.55 -3.81 -15.12
C GLU A 105 -13.06 -2.39 -15.45
N LYS A 106 -12.30 -1.79 -14.54
CA LYS A 106 -11.73 -0.44 -14.72
C LYS A 106 -10.41 -0.42 -15.51
N GLY A 107 -9.88 -1.57 -15.90
CA GLY A 107 -8.63 -1.68 -16.65
C GLY A 107 -7.36 -1.45 -15.82
N TYR A 108 -7.46 -1.43 -14.49
CA TYR A 108 -6.30 -1.28 -13.58
C TYR A 108 -5.50 -2.57 -13.40
N MET A 109 -6.09 -3.71 -13.74
CA MET A 109 -5.48 -5.02 -13.72
C MET A 109 -5.59 -5.65 -15.10
N SER A 110 -4.44 -5.86 -15.76
CA SER A 110 -4.40 -6.64 -17.00
C SER A 110 -4.79 -8.08 -16.72
N GLN A 111 -5.54 -8.69 -17.65
CA GLN A 111 -5.71 -10.15 -17.64
C GLN A 111 -4.32 -10.77 -17.86
N LEU A 112 -3.80 -11.47 -16.86
CA LEU A 112 -2.63 -12.33 -17.00
C LEU A 112 -3.00 -13.58 -17.78
#